data_AF-A0A2E6X8T1-F1
#
_entry.id   AF-A0A2E6X8T1-F1
#
_cell.length_a   1.000
_cell.length_b   1.000
_cell.length_c   1.000
_cell.angle_alpha   90.00
_cell.angle_beta   90.00
_cell.angle_gamma   90.00
#
_symmetry.space_group_name_H-M   'P 1'
#
loop_
_entity.id
_entity.type
_entity.pdbx_description
1 polymer ?
#
loop_
_entity_poly.entity_id
_entity_poly.type
_entity_poly.pdbx_seq_one_letter_code
_entity_poly.pdbx_strand_id
1 'polypeptide(L)'
;MDNKAWDDFVHWCRVHRLNAVPANSWTIAAYVRWCEPRMKPSVIAKAIIEINRVHESKTRKRIYRDPLVKRTLKMIENRNDKAKGSVKLDLFDDSLTIDARGLNKRNSSSSKSSQKRGPKSSTVSRLKRGLNSSPRLVSRRKLVR
;
A
#
# COMPACT_ATOMS: atom_id res chain seq x y z
N MET A 1 -30.04 -15.38 10.76
CA MET A 1 -28.58 -15.13 10.75
C MET A 1 -28.23 -14.87 9.30
N ASP A 2 -28.46 -13.63 8.87
CA ASP A 2 -28.46 -13.31 7.45
C ASP A 2 -27.00 -13.18 7.01
N ASN A 3 -26.52 -14.14 6.22
CA ASN A 3 -25.14 -14.15 5.72
C ASN A 3 -25.01 -13.19 4.53
N LYS A 4 -25.40 -11.92 4.73
CA LYS A 4 -25.50 -10.94 3.64
C LYS A 4 -24.16 -10.75 2.93
N ALA A 5 -23.04 -10.78 3.65
CA ALA A 5 -21.73 -10.61 3.03
C ALA A 5 -21.35 -11.83 2.17
N TRP A 6 -21.80 -13.02 2.55
CA TRP A 6 -21.61 -14.24 1.77
C TRP A 6 -22.45 -14.20 0.49
N ASP A 7 -23.71 -13.80 0.58
CA ASP A 7 -24.61 -13.76 -0.58
C ASP A 7 -24.17 -12.70 -1.60
N ASP A 8 -23.72 -11.53 -1.13
CA ASP A 8 -23.13 -10.50 -1.99
C ASP A 8 -21.85 -11.00 -2.68
N PHE A 9 -20.99 -11.72 -1.94
CA PHE A 9 -19.81 -12.35 -2.53
C PHE A 9 -20.16 -13.41 -3.57
N VAL A 10 -21.16 -14.27 -3.31
CA VAL A 10 -21.63 -15.27 -4.28
C VAL A 10 -22.20 -14.61 -5.52
N HIS A 11 -23.00 -13.55 -5.34
CA HIS A 11 -23.55 -12.77 -6.45
C HIS A 11 -22.43 -12.15 -7.29
N TRP A 12 -21.46 -11.51 -6.64
CA TRP A 12 -20.27 -10.96 -7.29
C TRP A 12 -19.49 -12.04 -8.06
N CYS A 13 -19.25 -13.20 -7.46
CA CYS A 13 -18.61 -14.33 -8.13
C CYS A 13 -19.37 -14.76 -9.38
N ARG A 14 -20.71 -14.86 -9.32
CA ARG A 14 -21.54 -15.23 -10.48
C ARG A 14 -21.41 -14.22 -11.62
N VAL A 15 -21.49 -12.93 -11.30
CA VAL A 15 -21.33 -11.85 -12.30
C VAL A 15 -19.95 -11.91 -12.97
N HIS A 16 -18.92 -12.25 -12.22
CA HIS A 16 -17.55 -12.36 -12.71
C HIS A 16 -17.16 -13.76 -13.23
N ARG A 17 -18.12 -14.70 -13.31
CA ARG A 17 -17.89 -16.09 -13.74
C ARG A 17 -16.82 -16.82 -12.93
N LEU A 18 -16.79 -16.56 -11.63
CA LEU A 18 -15.88 -17.16 -10.65
C LEU A 18 -16.63 -18.15 -9.75
N ASN A 19 -15.89 -19.12 -9.21
CA ASN A 19 -16.42 -20.06 -8.24
C ASN A 19 -16.30 -19.49 -6.82
N ALA A 20 -17.43 -19.38 -6.11
CA ALA A 20 -17.44 -18.95 -4.71
C ALA A 20 -16.88 -20.03 -3.77
N VAL A 21 -16.97 -21.31 -4.14
CA VAL A 21 -16.45 -22.45 -3.36
C VAL A 21 -15.82 -23.50 -4.30
N PRO A 22 -14.57 -23.92 -4.06
CA PRO A 22 -13.59 -23.29 -3.18
C PRO A 22 -13.09 -21.98 -3.80
N ALA A 23 -13.36 -20.83 -3.17
CA ALA A 23 -12.73 -19.58 -3.55
C ALA A 23 -11.19 -19.68 -3.45
N ASN A 24 -10.49 -19.10 -4.42
CA ASN A 24 -9.04 -18.92 -4.34
C ASN A 24 -8.73 -17.64 -3.54
N SER A 25 -7.56 -17.54 -2.93
CA SER A 25 -7.18 -16.36 -2.14
C SER A 25 -7.14 -15.08 -2.98
N TRP A 26 -6.76 -15.18 -4.25
CA TRP A 26 -6.82 -14.06 -5.19
C TRP A 26 -8.27 -13.62 -5.49
N THR A 27 -9.24 -14.54 -5.49
CA THR A 27 -10.66 -14.23 -5.72
C THR A 27 -11.21 -13.35 -4.60
N ILE A 28 -10.87 -13.70 -3.35
CA ILE A 28 -11.23 -12.87 -2.20
C ILE A 28 -10.53 -11.52 -2.28
N ALA A 29 -9.23 -11.48 -2.62
CA ALA A 29 -8.52 -10.21 -2.75
C ALA A 29 -9.10 -9.30 -3.86
N ALA A 30 -9.53 -9.88 -4.98
CA ALA A 30 -10.20 -9.16 -6.05
C ALA A 30 -11.55 -8.59 -5.59
N TYR A 31 -12.36 -9.39 -4.89
CA TYR A 31 -13.60 -8.92 -4.27
C TYR A 31 -13.35 -7.76 -3.29
N VAL A 32 -12.36 -7.92 -2.42
CA VAL A 32 -11.96 -6.90 -1.44
C VAL A 32 -11.54 -5.59 -2.11
N ARG A 33 -10.81 -5.67 -3.22
CA ARG A 33 -10.43 -4.50 -4.04
C ARG A 33 -11.65 -3.87 -4.74
N TRP A 34 -12.64 -4.67 -5.11
CA TRP A 34 -13.91 -4.18 -5.66
C TRP A 34 -14.79 -3.49 -4.60
N CYS A 35 -14.74 -3.91 -3.33
CA CYS A 35 -15.47 -3.26 -2.23
C CYS A 35 -14.87 -1.90 -1.82
N GLU A 36 -13.57 -1.69 -2.05
CA GLU A 36 -12.82 -0.51 -1.59
C GLU A 36 -13.48 0.85 -1.90
N PRO A 37 -13.96 1.16 -3.12
CA PRO A 37 -14.62 2.44 -3.39
C PRO A 37 -15.98 2.59 -2.70
N ARG A 38 -16.61 1.51 -2.24
CA ARG A 38 -18.00 1.50 -1.73
C ARG A 38 -18.07 1.40 -0.22
N MET A 39 -17.02 0.90 0.43
CA MET A 39 -17.05 0.50 1.84
C MET A 39 -15.79 0.93 2.58
N LYS A 40 -15.94 1.23 3.88
CA LYS A 40 -14.81 1.51 4.77
C LYS A 40 -13.97 0.24 4.98
N PRO A 41 -12.64 0.34 5.18
CA PRO A 41 -11.77 -0.82 5.41
C PRO A 41 -12.25 -1.73 6.55
N SER A 42 -12.78 -1.14 7.63
CA SER A 42 -13.30 -1.89 8.78
C SER A 42 -14.54 -2.73 8.45
N VAL A 43 -15.41 -2.25 7.55
CA VAL A 43 -16.59 -2.99 7.09
C VAL A 43 -16.17 -4.13 6.17
N ILE A 44 -15.20 -3.87 5.28
CA ILE A 44 -14.64 -4.88 4.39
C ILE A 44 -14.01 -6.03 5.21
N ALA A 45 -13.23 -5.71 6.25
CA ALA A 45 -12.64 -6.73 7.12
C ALA A 45 -13.72 -7.62 7.79
N LYS A 46 -14.82 -7.03 8.28
CA LYS A 46 -15.94 -7.79 8.86
C LYS A 46 -16.61 -8.69 7.83
N ALA A 47 -16.86 -8.17 6.62
CA ALA A 47 -17.45 -8.95 5.53
C ALA A 47 -16.58 -10.16 5.15
N ILE A 48 -15.25 -10.01 5.10
CA ILE A 48 -14.35 -11.14 4.82
C ILE A 48 -14.38 -12.18 5.94
N ILE A 49 -14.47 -11.76 7.21
CA ILE A 49 -14.56 -12.71 8.34
C ILE A 49 -15.83 -13.56 8.19
N GLU A 50 -16.95 -12.94 7.82
CA GLU A 50 -18.22 -13.62 7.57
C GLU A 50 -18.13 -14.59 6.37
N ILE A 51 -17.56 -14.13 5.25
CA ILE A 51 -17.30 -14.98 4.08
C ILE A 51 -16.41 -16.18 4.46
N ASN A 52 -15.36 -15.94 5.26
CA ASN A 52 -14.44 -16.99 5.69
C ASN A 52 -15.12 -18.02 6.60
N ARG A 53 -16.08 -17.63 7.45
CA ARG A 53 -16.84 -18.58 8.28
C ARG A 53 -17.61 -19.57 7.42
N VAL A 54 -18.30 -19.09 6.39
CA VAL A 54 -19.07 -19.94 5.46
C VAL A 54 -18.15 -20.74 4.53
N HIS A 55 -17.02 -20.17 4.14
CA HIS A 55 -16.05 -20.87 3.31
C HIS A 55 -15.31 -21.99 4.07
N GLU A 56 -14.93 -21.73 5.33
CA GLU A 56 -14.28 -22.70 6.22
C GLU A 56 -15.22 -23.87 6.53
N SER A 57 -16.52 -23.62 6.74
CA SER A 57 -17.50 -24.69 6.95
C SER A 57 -17.62 -25.63 5.75
N LYS A 58 -17.44 -25.11 4.52
CA LYS A 58 -17.56 -25.89 3.28
C LYS A 58 -16.25 -26.55 2.83
N THR A 59 -15.11 -25.93 3.07
CA THR A 59 -13.82 -26.38 2.49
C THR A 59 -12.75 -26.72 3.52
N ARG A 60 -12.99 -26.42 4.80
CA ARG A 60 -12.02 -26.52 5.91
C ARG A 60 -10.75 -25.67 5.72
N LYS A 61 -10.70 -24.77 4.73
CA LYS A 61 -9.57 -23.86 4.48
C LYS A 61 -9.87 -22.46 5.04
N ARG A 62 -8.86 -21.86 5.65
CA ARG A 62 -8.92 -20.48 6.19
C ARG A 62 -8.31 -19.48 5.22
N ILE A 63 -9.11 -18.96 4.30
CA ILE A 63 -8.62 -18.02 3.29
C ILE A 63 -8.25 -16.67 3.90
N TYR A 64 -8.92 -16.25 4.98
CA TYR A 64 -8.59 -14.99 5.65
C TYR A 64 -7.14 -14.92 6.16
N ARG A 65 -6.53 -16.07 6.47
CA ARG A 65 -5.14 -16.11 6.95
C ARG A 65 -4.10 -15.99 5.84
N ASP A 66 -4.53 -16.10 4.59
CA ASP A 66 -3.65 -16.07 3.42
C ASP A 66 -2.90 -14.73 3.32
N PRO A 67 -1.59 -14.75 3.03
CA PRO A 67 -0.78 -13.53 2.96
C PRO A 67 -1.25 -12.56 1.89
N LEU A 68 -1.86 -13.03 0.79
CA LEU A 68 -2.34 -12.19 -0.30
C LEU A 68 -3.56 -11.36 0.16
N VAL A 69 -4.50 -11.98 0.88
CA VAL A 69 -5.67 -11.29 1.43
C VAL A 69 -5.23 -10.25 2.47
N LYS A 70 -4.34 -10.62 3.39
CA LYS A 70 -3.78 -9.70 4.39
C LYS A 70 -3.03 -8.52 3.76
N ARG A 71 -2.21 -8.78 2.74
CA ARG A 71 -1.49 -7.73 2.00
C ARG A 71 -2.47 -6.77 1.35
N THR A 72 -3.54 -7.28 0.75
CA THR A 72 -4.57 -6.46 0.11
C THR A 72 -5.29 -5.59 1.13
N LEU A 73 -5.72 -6.14 2.27
CA LEU A 73 -6.35 -5.37 3.35
C LEU A 73 -5.43 -4.26 3.86
N LYS A 74 -4.17 -4.57 4.13
CA LYS A 74 -3.17 -3.57 4.55
C LYS A 74 -2.96 -2.47 3.51
N MET A 75 -2.97 -2.82 2.22
CA MET A 75 -2.89 -1.82 1.15
C MET A 75 -4.10 -0.89 1.14
N ILE A 76 -5.30 -1.41 1.39
CA ILE A 76 -6.53 -0.63 1.48
C ILE A 76 -6.51 0.31 2.69
N GLU A 77 -6.12 -0.19 3.86
CA GLU A 77 -5.95 0.62 5.08
C GLU A 77 -4.96 1.76 4.83
N ASN A 78 -3.77 1.46 4.29
CA ASN A 78 -2.76 2.47 3.98
C ASN A 78 -3.28 3.54 3.00
N ARG A 79 -4.10 3.17 2.00
CA ARG A 79 -4.69 4.14 1.07
C ARG A 79 -5.74 5.00 1.76
N ASN A 80 -6.58 4.38 2.58
CA ASN A 80 -7.59 5.10 3.35
C ASN A 80 -6.95 6.11 4.32
N ASP A 81 -5.85 5.75 4.97
CA ASP A 81 -5.17 6.64 5.91
C ASP A 81 -4.48 7.81 5.19
N LYS A 82 -3.87 7.53 4.03
CA LYS A 82 -3.35 8.59 3.15
C LYS A 82 -4.44 9.52 2.66
N ALA A 83 -5.62 9.02 2.32
CA ALA A 83 -6.74 9.85 1.88
C ALA A 83 -7.28 10.75 3.00
N LYS A 84 -7.21 10.32 4.26
CA LYS A 84 -7.58 11.13 5.43
C LYS A 84 -6.54 12.19 5.78
N GLY A 85 -5.26 11.87 5.60
CA GLY A 85 -4.13 12.76 5.92
C GLY A 85 -3.65 13.64 4.77
N SER A 86 -4.08 13.37 3.53
CA SER A 86 -3.78 14.25 2.40
C SER A 86 -4.64 15.49 2.51
N VAL A 87 -4.05 16.56 3.08
CA VAL A 87 -4.34 17.92 2.62
C VAL A 87 -4.28 17.83 1.09
N LYS A 88 -5.35 18.23 0.39
CA LYS A 88 -5.30 18.37 -1.07
C LYS A 88 -4.12 19.30 -1.34
N LEU A 89 -2.97 18.74 -1.70
CA LEU A 89 -1.85 19.50 -2.19
C LEU A 89 -2.37 20.00 -3.53
N ASP A 90 -2.84 21.25 -3.52
CA ASP A 90 -3.16 21.94 -4.75
C ASP A 90 -1.85 22.02 -5.51
N LEU A 91 -1.67 21.08 -6.44
CA LEU A 91 -0.41 20.90 -7.17
C LEU A 91 -0.10 22.14 -8.02
N PHE A 92 -1.12 22.98 -8.20
CA PHE A 92 -1.12 24.30 -8.80
C PHE A 92 -1.80 25.25 -7.81
N ASP A 93 -1.05 25.72 -6.83
CA ASP A 93 -1.44 26.92 -6.10
C ASP A 93 -1.38 28.08 -7.11
N ASP A 94 -2.55 28.60 -7.50
CA ASP A 94 -2.68 29.73 -8.46
C ASP A 94 -1.95 31.00 -7.96
N SER A 95 -1.47 31.05 -6.71
CA SER A 95 -0.60 32.12 -6.23
C SER A 95 0.84 32.07 -6.77
N LEU A 96 1.24 30.99 -7.45
CA LEU A 96 2.58 30.83 -8.05
C LEU A 96 2.64 31.19 -9.54
N THR A 97 1.58 31.74 -10.14
CA THR A 97 1.75 32.44 -11.42
C THR A 97 2.65 33.65 -11.17
N ILE A 98 3.93 33.49 -11.49
CA ILE A 98 4.92 34.55 -11.54
C ILE A 98 4.42 35.57 -12.56
N ASP A 99 3.75 36.61 -12.08
CA ASP A 99 3.62 37.84 -12.84
C ASP A 99 5.04 38.25 -13.24
N ALA A 100 5.28 38.41 -14.54
CA ALA A 100 6.55 38.83 -15.10
C ALA A 100 6.93 40.29 -14.75
N ARG A 101 6.48 40.79 -13.60
CA ARG A 101 6.67 42.16 -13.11
C ARG A 101 6.83 42.15 -11.59
N GLY A 102 8.06 42.06 -11.10
CA GLY A 102 8.30 42.38 -9.68
C GLY A 102 9.56 41.81 -9.07
N LEU A 103 10.67 42.51 -9.25
CA LEU A 103 11.92 42.33 -8.50
C LEU A 103 11.72 42.50 -6.98
N ASN A 104 12.63 41.86 -6.24
CA ASN A 104 13.09 42.14 -4.87
C ASN A 104 12.30 41.53 -3.69
N LYS A 105 12.84 40.45 -3.11
CA LYS A 105 13.43 40.50 -1.75
C LYS A 105 14.35 39.32 -1.48
N ARG A 106 15.66 39.60 -1.42
CA ARG A 106 16.65 38.78 -0.71
C ARG A 106 16.26 38.72 0.77
N ASN A 107 16.40 37.55 1.39
CA ASN A 107 16.89 37.46 2.76
C ASN A 107 17.56 36.11 2.99
N SER A 108 18.88 36.17 3.07
CA SER A 108 19.76 35.18 3.66
C SER A 108 19.55 35.13 5.17
N SER A 109 19.38 33.93 5.73
CA SER A 109 19.77 33.68 7.11
C SER A 109 20.40 32.29 7.23
N SER A 110 21.73 32.33 7.27
CA SER A 110 22.59 31.29 7.79
C SER A 110 22.28 30.98 9.25
N SER A 111 22.19 29.70 9.61
CA SER A 111 22.64 29.25 10.93
C SER A 111 23.13 27.79 10.88
N LYS A 112 24.45 27.68 10.89
CA LYS A 112 25.21 26.50 11.31
C LYS A 112 24.84 26.21 12.77
N SER A 113 24.44 24.97 13.09
CA SER A 113 24.58 24.44 14.45
C SER A 113 25.25 23.06 14.41
N SER A 114 26.46 23.05 14.93
CA SER A 114 27.32 21.92 15.20
C SER A 114 26.94 21.31 16.56
N GLN A 115 26.58 20.02 16.63
CA GLN A 115 26.64 19.28 17.90
C GLN A 115 27.13 17.83 17.72
N LYS A 116 28.39 17.68 18.11
CA LYS A 116 29.07 16.67 18.95
C LYS A 116 28.61 15.20 18.98
N ARG A 117 29.66 14.37 19.06
CA ARG A 117 29.76 12.91 19.08
C ARG A 117 29.39 12.28 20.43
N GLY A 118 28.82 11.06 20.36
CA GLY A 118 29.00 9.93 21.31
C GLY A 118 27.71 9.44 22.01
N PRO A 119 27.63 8.18 22.51
CA PRO A 119 28.43 6.97 22.29
C PRO A 119 27.65 5.80 21.64
N LYS A 120 28.37 4.75 21.24
CA LYS A 120 27.89 3.56 20.52
C LYS A 120 27.04 2.65 21.41
N SER A 121 25.80 2.39 21.00
CA SER A 121 24.98 1.27 21.46
C SER A 121 24.83 0.28 20.32
N SER A 122 25.34 -0.93 20.52
CA SER A 122 25.25 -2.07 19.62
C SER A 122 23.81 -2.58 19.57
N THR A 123 23.07 -2.21 18.53
CA THR A 123 21.88 -2.95 18.11
C THR A 123 22.03 -3.18 16.62
N VAL A 124 22.06 -4.45 16.22
CA VAL A 124 22.21 -4.89 14.82
C VAL A 124 20.99 -4.41 14.03
N SER A 125 21.05 -3.17 13.56
CA SER A 125 20.10 -2.64 12.60
C SER A 125 20.40 -3.33 11.28
N ARG A 126 19.43 -4.11 10.78
CA ARG A 126 19.42 -4.56 9.39
C ARG A 126 19.31 -3.31 8.54
N LEU A 127 20.45 -2.73 8.17
CA LEU A 127 20.55 -1.65 7.20
C LEU A 127 19.77 -2.09 5.96
N LYS A 128 18.70 -1.35 5.65
CA LYS A 128 18.01 -1.48 4.38
C LYS A 128 19.06 -1.23 3.30
N ARG A 129 19.44 -2.30 2.61
CA ARG A 129 20.43 -2.29 1.52
C ARG A 129 19.96 -1.25 0.51
N GLY A 130 20.63 -0.09 0.48
CA GLY A 130 20.33 0.98 -0.46
C GLY A 130 20.46 0.46 -1.89
N LEU A 131 19.58 0.93 -2.78
CA LEU A 131 19.75 0.73 -4.21
C LEU A 131 21.07 1.41 -4.61
N ASN A 132 21.94 0.69 -5.30
CA ASN A 132 23.20 1.22 -5.77
C ASN A 132 22.91 2.39 -6.73
N SER A 133 23.45 3.58 -6.45
CA SER A 133 23.26 4.77 -7.28
C SER A 133 23.98 4.69 -8.63
N SER A 134 24.83 3.67 -8.83
CA SER A 134 25.55 3.43 -10.06
C SER A 134 25.38 1.98 -10.55
N PRO A 135 25.23 1.77 -11.87
CA PRO A 135 25.19 0.43 -12.45
C PRO A 135 26.53 -0.28 -12.25
N ARG A 136 26.50 -1.61 -12.12
CA ARG A 136 27.74 -2.41 -12.05
C ARG A 136 28.45 -2.36 -13.41
N LEU A 137 29.60 -1.69 -13.45
CA LEU A 137 30.45 -1.68 -14.64
C LEU A 137 31.08 -3.07 -14.82
N VAL A 138 30.84 -3.68 -15.97
CA VAL A 138 31.44 -4.97 -16.34
C VAL A 138 32.83 -4.70 -16.91
N SER A 139 33.87 -5.27 -16.29
CA SER A 139 35.21 -5.26 -16.87
C SER A 139 35.26 -6.23 -18.05
N ARG A 140 35.61 -5.73 -19.25
CA ARG A 140 35.86 -6.58 -20.41
C ARG A 140 37.27 -7.16 -20.28
N ARG A 141 37.38 -8.50 -20.19
CA ARG A 141 38.69 -9.17 -20.28
C ARG A 141 39.29 -8.87 -21.66
N LYS A 142 40.56 -8.46 -21.69
CA LYS A 142 41.31 -8.36 -22.94
C LYS A 142 41.55 -9.78 -23.46
N LEU A 143 41.20 -10.01 -24.72
CA LEU A 143 41.56 -11.23 -25.44
C LEU A 143 43.09 -11.20 -25.62
N VAL A 144 43.79 -12.17 -25.05
CA VAL A 144 45.21 -12.39 -25.36
C VAL A 144 45.26 -13.08 -26.72
N ARG A 145 46.05 -12.52 -27.62
CA ARG A 145 46.20 -12.97 -29.00
C ARG A 145 47.36 -13.96 -29.11
#